data_AF-A0A4P5X0Y9-F1
#
_entry.id   AF-A0A4P5X0Y9-F1
#
_cell.length_a   1.000
_cell.length_b   1.000
_cell.length_c   1.000
_cell.angle_alpha   90.00
_cell.angle_beta   90.00
_cell.angle_gamma   90.00
#
_symmetry.space_group_name_H-M   'P 1'
#
loop_
_entity.id
_entity.type
_entity.pdbx_description
1 polymer ?
#
loop_
_entity_poly.entity_id
_entity_poly.type
_entity_poly.pdbx_seq_one_letter_code
_entity_poly.pdbx_strand_id
1 'polypeptide(L)'
;MLPGLSLSSYLALVDWTARLCRTGKARVTENFAGIMTRLGTSAEYWQSHLKKLLGKTRWLGSYCATSAERLKAIAAKRGVHHVDNALGGLAAG
;
A
#
# COMPACT_ATOMS: atom_id res chain seq x y z
N MET A 1 -10.77 8.63 -11.26
CA MET A 1 -9.29 8.59 -11.16
C MET A 1 -8.85 9.55 -10.09
N LEU A 2 -7.79 9.24 -9.34
CA LEU A 2 -7.23 10.16 -8.34
C LEU A 2 -6.82 11.48 -9.03
N PRO A 3 -7.23 12.65 -8.52
CA PRO A 3 -6.80 13.93 -9.06
C PRO A 3 -5.27 13.99 -9.07
N GLY A 4 -4.66 14.26 -10.23
CA GLY A 4 -3.22 14.28 -10.38
C GLY A 4 -2.55 12.92 -10.64
N LEU A 5 -3.28 11.81 -10.73
CA LEU A 5 -2.73 10.53 -11.18
C LEU A 5 -3.15 10.25 -12.62
N SER A 6 -2.26 10.51 -13.58
CA SER A 6 -2.50 10.13 -14.97
C SER A 6 -2.44 8.61 -15.14
N LEU A 7 -3.07 8.08 -16.19
CA LEU A 7 -2.96 6.68 -16.56
C LEU A 7 -1.49 6.25 -16.74
N SER A 8 -0.67 7.10 -17.36
CA SER A 8 0.77 6.86 -17.50
C SER A 8 1.49 6.74 -16.15
N SER A 9 1.14 7.58 -15.17
CA SER A 9 1.69 7.51 -13.81
C SER A 9 1.25 6.24 -13.10
N TYR A 10 0.01 5.82 -13.30
CA TYR A 10 -0.50 4.56 -12.75
C TYR A 10 0.23 3.34 -13.34
N LEU A 11 0.40 3.28 -14.66
CA LEU A 11 1.11 2.17 -15.31
C LEU A 11 2.59 2.12 -14.90
N ALA A 12 3.24 3.27 -14.75
CA ALA A 12 4.60 3.35 -14.23
C ALA A 12 4.71 2.83 -12.78
N LEU A 13 3.72 3.14 -11.93
CA LEU A 13 3.62 2.60 -10.58
C LEU A 13 3.46 1.07 -10.59
N VAL A 14 2.56 0.55 -11.44
CA VAL A 14 2.34 -0.91 -11.56
C VAL A 14 3.59 -1.63 -12.06
N ASP A 15 4.27 -1.12 -13.09
CA ASP A 15 5.51 -1.72 -13.61
C ASP A 15 6.61 -1.75 -12.54
N TRP A 16 6.81 -0.62 -11.84
CA TRP A 16 7.83 -0.54 -10.78
C TRP A 16 7.51 -1.48 -9.61
N THR A 17 6.26 -1.54 -9.16
CA THR A 17 5.84 -2.47 -8.10
C THR A 17 5.99 -3.93 -8.52
N ALA A 18 5.68 -4.30 -9.76
CA ALA A 18 5.92 -5.65 -10.27
C ALA A 18 7.42 -6.00 -10.27
N ARG A 19 8.30 -5.05 -10.63
CA ARG A 19 9.76 -5.21 -10.55
C ARG A 19 10.29 -5.33 -9.13
N LEU A 20 9.58 -4.81 -8.12
CA LEU A 20 9.93 -5.02 -6.72
C LEU A 20 9.59 -6.44 -6.24
N CYS A 21 8.48 -6.99 -6.73
CA CYS A 21 8.05 -8.35 -6.39
C CYS A 21 8.94 -9.42 -7.03
N ARG A 22 9.54 -9.12 -8.19
CA ARG A 22 10.39 -10.06 -8.94
C ARG A 22 11.85 -9.75 -8.63
N THR A 23 12.59 -10.74 -8.14
CA THR A 23 14.01 -10.62 -7.82
C THR A 23 14.80 -10.03 -9.01
N GLY A 24 15.28 -8.78 -8.87
CA GLY A 24 16.54 -8.38 -9.51
C GLY A 24 16.72 -7.02 -10.19
N LYS A 25 15.71 -6.18 -10.50
CA LYS A 25 15.97 -4.98 -11.36
C LYS A 25 15.13 -3.71 -11.11
N ALA A 26 14.57 -3.51 -9.92
CA ALA A 26 13.89 -2.25 -9.61
C ALA A 26 14.92 -1.12 -9.34
N ARG A 27 15.36 -0.42 -10.40
CA ARG A 27 16.02 0.89 -10.23
C ARG A 27 14.93 1.93 -10.05
N VAL A 28 15.03 2.74 -8.99
CA VAL A 28 14.20 3.94 -8.82
C VAL A 28 14.60 4.90 -9.95
N THR A 29 13.74 5.05 -10.95
CA THR A 29 13.90 6.10 -11.97
C THR A 29 13.43 7.43 -11.38
N GLU A 30 14.04 8.55 -11.75
CA GLU A 30 13.66 9.90 -11.24
C GLU A 30 12.14 10.18 -11.39
N ASN A 31 11.53 9.66 -12.46
CA ASN A 31 10.10 9.78 -12.71
C ASN A 31 9.25 9.14 -11.58
N PHE A 32 9.75 8.08 -10.95
CA PHE A 32 9.05 7.40 -9.86
C PHE A 32 9.04 8.22 -8.57
N ALA A 33 10.14 8.93 -8.27
CA ALA A 33 10.20 9.82 -7.12
C ALA A 33 9.12 10.92 -7.21
N GLY A 34 8.90 11.48 -8.40
CA GLY A 34 7.83 12.45 -8.64
C GLY A 34 6.42 11.88 -8.41
N ILE A 35 6.18 10.62 -8.79
CA ILE A 35 4.89 9.93 -8.56
C ILE A 35 4.67 9.71 -7.05
N MET A 36 5.70 9.28 -6.32
CA MET A 36 5.63 9.06 -4.86
C MET A 36 5.32 10.35 -4.11
N THR A 37 6.00 11.46 -4.45
CA THR A 37 5.76 12.79 -3.85
C THR A 37 4.31 13.23 -4.04
N ARG A 38 3.72 13.02 -5.23
CA ARG A 38 2.31 13.37 -5.50
C ARG A 38 1.32 12.50 -4.75
N LEU A 39 1.70 11.26 -4.44
CA LEU A 39 0.92 10.34 -3.62
C LEU A 39 1.13 10.55 -2.11
N GLY A 40 1.97 11.53 -1.70
CA GLY A 40 2.24 11.81 -0.30
C GLY A 40 3.03 10.71 0.41
N THR A 41 3.84 9.95 -0.34
CA THR A 41 4.60 8.80 0.17
C THR A 41 6.04 8.83 -0.35
N SER A 42 6.90 7.94 0.14
CA SER A 42 8.28 7.78 -0.36
C SER A 42 8.47 6.39 -0.99
N ALA A 43 9.46 6.26 -1.87
CA ALA A 43 9.78 4.99 -2.51
C ALA A 43 10.20 3.93 -1.48
N GLU A 44 10.93 4.32 -0.43
CA GLU A 44 11.37 3.46 0.68
C GLU A 44 10.18 3.01 1.51
N TYR A 45 9.27 3.93 1.85
CA TYR A 45 8.06 3.61 2.59
C TYR A 45 7.18 2.65 1.80
N TRP A 46 6.97 2.93 0.52
CA TRP A 46 6.21 2.07 -0.39
C TRP A 46 6.85 0.68 -0.52
N GLN A 47 8.16 0.60 -0.73
CA GLN A 47 8.87 -0.67 -0.85
C GLN A 47 8.82 -1.49 0.44
N SER A 48 9.05 -0.86 1.59
CA SER A 48 8.96 -1.50 2.92
C SER A 48 7.56 -2.07 3.16
N HIS A 49 6.53 -1.28 2.82
CA HIS A 49 5.14 -1.69 2.95
C HIS A 49 4.81 -2.88 2.04
N LEU A 50 5.22 -2.85 0.77
CA LEU A 50 5.02 -3.97 -0.16
C LEU A 50 5.73 -5.24 0.31
N LYS A 51 6.98 -5.14 0.78
CA LYS A 51 7.70 -6.29 1.35
C LYS A 51 6.96 -6.88 2.55
N LYS A 52 6.38 -6.05 3.41
CA LYS A 52 5.56 -6.50 4.55
C LYS A 52 4.27 -7.21 4.10
N LEU A 53 3.61 -6.70 3.05
CA LEU A 53 2.38 -7.32 2.51
C LEU A 53 2.68 -8.65 1.82
N LEU A 54 3.71 -8.69 0.96
CA LEU A 54 4.09 -9.87 0.19
C LEU A 54 4.83 -10.93 1.01
N GLY A 55 5.50 -10.51 2.09
CA GLY A 55 6.18 -11.42 3.02
C GLY A 55 5.26 -12.15 3.98
N LYS A 56 3.99 -11.74 4.12
CA LYS A 56 3.01 -12.46 4.93
C LYS A 56 2.55 -13.73 4.21
N THR A 57 2.91 -14.89 4.76
CA THR A 57 2.44 -16.21 4.31
C THR A 57 0.94 -16.43 4.55
N ARG A 58 0.34 -15.72 5.52
CA ARG A 58 -1.09 -15.82 5.85
C ARG A 58 -1.65 -14.47 6.26
N TRP A 59 -2.83 -14.14 5.72
CA TRP A 59 -3.54 -12.88 5.97
C TRP A 59 -4.69 -13.00 6.97
N LEU A 60 -4.70 -14.06 7.78
CA LEU A 60 -5.80 -14.28 8.73
C LEU A 60 -5.79 -13.23 9.83
N GLY A 61 -6.95 -12.56 9.99
CA GLY A 61 -7.13 -11.48 10.96
C GLY A 61 -6.63 -10.10 10.48
N SER A 62 -5.94 -10.03 9.34
CA SER A 62 -5.50 -8.77 8.72
C SER A 62 -6.47 -8.30 7.64
N TYR A 63 -6.88 -7.04 7.69
CA TYR A 63 -7.84 -6.43 6.77
C TYR A 63 -7.22 -5.29 5.97
N CYS A 64 -7.71 -5.07 4.75
CA CYS A 64 -7.36 -3.90 3.95
C CYS A 64 -8.47 -2.86 4.06
N ALA A 65 -8.31 -1.87 4.93
CA ALA A 65 -9.24 -0.75 4.99
C ALA A 65 -8.49 0.58 5.08
N THR A 66 -8.99 1.56 4.32
CA THR A 66 -8.50 2.94 4.34
C THR A 66 -9.22 3.81 5.37
N SER A 67 -10.29 3.32 6.02
CA SER A 67 -11.01 4.04 7.07
C SER A 67 -11.05 3.27 8.40
N ALA A 68 -10.80 3.98 9.49
CA ALA A 68 -10.84 3.44 10.85
C ALA A 68 -12.25 2.98 11.26
N GLU A 69 -13.29 3.68 10.79
CA GLU A 69 -14.68 3.32 11.04
C GLU A 69 -15.03 1.94 10.47
N ARG A 70 -14.52 1.63 9.28
CA ARG A 70 -14.77 0.34 8.63
C ARG A 70 -14.05 -0.80 9.34
N LEU A 71 -12.88 -0.55 9.90
CA LEU A 71 -12.20 -1.51 10.78
C LEU A 71 -12.99 -1.74 12.07
N LYS A 72 -13.51 -0.68 12.70
CA LYS A 72 -14.36 -0.78 13.90
C LYS A 72 -15.64 -1.58 13.61
N ALA A 73 -16.30 -1.34 12.47
CA ALA A 73 -17.48 -2.09 12.07
C ALA A 73 -17.19 -3.59 11.86
N ILE A 74 -16.02 -3.91 11.28
CA ILE A 74 -15.57 -5.30 11.10
C ILE A 74 -15.25 -5.96 12.45
N ALA A 75 -14.59 -5.22 13.36
CA ALA A 75 -14.28 -5.69 14.70
C ALA A 75 -15.56 -6.01 15.50
N ALA A 76 -16.53 -5.09 15.47
CA ALA A 76 -17.84 -5.27 16.09
C ALA A 76 -18.59 -6.48 15.52
N LYS A 77 -18.60 -6.66 14.18
CA LYS A 77 -19.24 -7.82 13.53
C LYS A 77 -18.59 -9.15 13.92
N ARG A 78 -17.30 -9.15 14.25
CA ARG A 78 -16.57 -10.35 14.69
C ARG A 78 -16.56 -10.56 16.20
N GLY A 79 -17.11 -9.62 16.98
CA GLY A 79 -17.08 -9.69 18.45
C GLY A 79 -15.66 -9.54 19.03
N VAL A 80 -14.74 -8.87 18.33
CA VAL A 80 -13.37 -8.63 18.78
C VAL A 80 -13.11 -7.15 19.04
N HIS A 81 -12.22 -6.83 19.98
CA HIS A 81 -11.93 -5.45 20.38
C HIS A 81 -11.19 -4.65 19.29
N HIS A 82 -10.34 -5.30 18.51
CA HIS A 82 -9.57 -4.69 17.41
C HIS A 82 -9.32 -5.71 16.29
N VAL A 83 -9.15 -5.22 15.06
CA VAL A 83 -8.73 -6.01 13.90
C VAL A 83 -7.51 -5.36 13.27
N ASP A 84 -6.52 -6.18 12.90
CA ASP A 84 -5.29 -5.67 12.29
C ASP A 84 -5.58 -5.06 10.93
N ASN A 85 -5.06 -3.86 10.68
CA ASN A 85 -5.04 -3.27 9.35
C ASN A 85 -3.73 -3.61 8.64
N ALA A 86 -3.81 -4.38 7.56
CA ALA A 86 -2.68 -4.65 6.69
C ALA A 86 -2.11 -3.36 6.07
N LEU A 87 -2.96 -2.36 5.84
CA LEU A 87 -2.60 -1.06 5.28
C LEU A 87 -2.11 -0.06 6.34
N GLY A 88 -1.76 -0.51 7.56
CA GLY A 88 -1.64 0.24 8.82
C GLY A 88 -0.76 1.50 8.91
N GLY A 89 -0.45 2.18 7.80
CA GLY A 89 -0.01 3.58 7.78
C GLY A 89 -0.56 4.44 6.64
N LEU A 90 -1.46 3.94 5.79
CA LEU A 90 -2.24 4.75 4.83
C LEU A 90 -3.51 5.36 5.44
N ALA A 91 -3.95 4.85 6.59
CA ALA A 91 -5.15 5.30 7.30
C ALA A 91 -4.85 6.35 8.39
N ALA A 92 -3.62 6.87 8.44
CA ALA A 92 -3.15 7.86 9.42
C ALA A 92 -2.93 9.25 8.80
N GLY A 93 -3.58 9.55 7.68
CA GLY A 93 -3.63 10.87 7.05
C GLY A 93 -5.06 11.32 6.85
#